data_AF-A0AA96SMB7-F1
#
_entry.id   AF-A0AA96SMB7-F1
#
_cell.length_a   1.000
_cell.length_b   1.000
_cell.length_c   1.000
_cell.angle_alpha   90.00
_cell.angle_beta   90.00
_cell.angle_gamma   90.00
#
_symmetry.space_group_name_H-M   'P 1'
#
loop_
_entity.id
_entity.type
_entity.pdbx_description
1 polymer ?
#
loop_
_entity_poly.entity_id
_entity_poly.type
_entity_poly.pdbx_seq_one_letter_code
_entity_poly.pdbx_strand_id
1 'polypeptide(L)'
;MEIRTTSDSPKWSKVSILDSEIENGLQPILKKYTEFPFDLVLCFRCLEKDSGWKSKSRYSKEDNYNALGFDIVVYEEDFIPIKKDIDAQRKILGKEFYRYFFETMKKKERQFPILKKINPNFLYDVEKWLLENKWIDAISES
;
A
#
# COMPACT_ATOMS: atom_id res chain seq x y z
N MET A 1 -6.04 3.30 15.90
CA MET A 1 -5.52 2.52 14.78
C MET A 1 -5.97 3.18 13.50
N GLU A 2 -5.02 3.82 12.84
CA GLU A 2 -5.26 4.62 11.65
C GLU A 2 -4.41 4.10 10.50
N ILE A 3 -4.96 4.23 9.30
CA ILE A 3 -4.19 4.23 8.07
C ILE A 3 -4.21 5.66 7.54
N ARG A 4 -3.03 6.19 7.21
CA ARG A 4 -2.89 7.51 6.60
C ARG A 4 -2.13 7.36 5.31
N THR A 5 -2.59 8.05 4.28
CA THR A 5 -1.98 8.04 2.97
C THR A 5 -1.49 9.42 2.59
N THR A 6 -0.40 9.45 1.84
CA THR A 6 0.11 10.65 1.17
C THR A 6 0.60 10.25 -0.21
N SER A 7 0.83 11.25 -1.07
CA SER A 7 1.42 11.02 -2.38
C SER A 7 2.53 12.02 -2.68
N ASP A 8 3.53 11.53 -3.40
CA ASP A 8 4.63 12.30 -3.97
C ASP A 8 4.71 11.95 -5.46
N SER A 9 4.03 12.76 -6.27
CA SER A 9 3.81 12.42 -7.68
C SER A 9 3.53 13.66 -8.52
N PRO A 10 3.81 13.63 -9.83
CA PRO A 10 3.37 14.67 -10.73
C PRO A 10 1.85 14.80 -10.75
N LYS A 11 1.34 16.04 -10.83
CA LYS A 11 -0.11 16.35 -10.91
C LYS A 11 -0.86 15.63 -12.03
N TRP A 12 -0.13 15.23 -13.07
CA TRP A 12 -0.72 14.54 -14.19
C TRP A 12 -1.01 13.07 -13.90
N SER A 13 -0.24 12.46 -12.98
CA SER A 13 -0.55 11.13 -12.47
C SER A 13 -1.78 11.22 -11.57
N LYS A 14 -2.58 10.16 -11.52
CA LYS A 14 -3.78 10.10 -10.68
C LYS A 14 -3.50 9.51 -9.30
N VAL A 15 -2.23 9.45 -8.88
CA VAL A 15 -1.81 8.82 -7.63
C VAL A 15 -2.46 9.47 -6.41
N SER A 16 -2.65 10.79 -6.39
CA SER A 16 -3.33 11.49 -5.27
C SER A 16 -4.85 11.27 -5.20
N ILE A 17 -5.45 10.62 -6.21
CA ILE A 17 -6.85 10.17 -6.16
C ILE A 17 -6.87 8.72 -5.66
N LEU A 18 -5.92 7.93 -6.16
CA LEU A 18 -5.76 6.51 -5.86
C LEU A 18 -5.33 6.28 -4.40
N ASP A 19 -4.47 7.13 -3.82
CA ASP A 19 -4.07 7.03 -2.41
C ASP A 19 -5.28 7.14 -1.47
N SER A 20 -6.19 8.08 -1.76
CA SER A 20 -7.42 8.33 -1.01
C SER A 20 -8.40 7.16 -1.14
N GLU A 21 -8.48 6.49 -2.30
CA GLU A 21 -9.24 5.25 -2.46
C GLU A 21 -8.71 4.14 -1.54
N ILE A 22 -7.37 3.99 -1.44
CA ILE A 22 -6.74 3.01 -0.53
C ILE A 22 -7.03 3.35 0.93
N GLU A 23 -6.87 4.61 1.33
CA GLU A 23 -7.13 5.03 2.71
C GLU A 23 -8.56 4.68 3.13
N ASN A 24 -9.54 5.12 2.33
CA ASN A 24 -10.95 4.91 2.59
C ASN A 24 -11.33 3.42 2.58
N GLY A 25 -10.70 2.63 1.71
CA GLY A 25 -10.93 1.20 1.59
C GLY A 25 -10.36 0.39 2.76
N LEU A 26 -9.13 0.67 3.14
CA LEU A 26 -8.41 -0.11 4.14
C LEU A 26 -8.70 0.34 5.57
N GLN A 27 -9.10 1.59 5.80
CA GLN A 27 -9.39 2.09 7.14
C GLN A 27 -10.48 1.29 7.88
N PRO A 28 -11.63 0.92 7.26
CA PRO A 28 -12.62 0.04 7.88
C PRO A 28 -12.10 -1.37 8.15
N ILE A 29 -11.22 -1.90 7.28
CA ILE A 29 -10.61 -3.23 7.45
C ILE A 29 -9.70 -3.22 8.68
N LEU A 30 -8.77 -2.26 8.75
CA LEU A 30 -7.82 -2.12 9.85
C LEU A 30 -8.53 -1.99 11.20
N LYS A 31 -9.67 -1.27 11.25
CA LYS A 31 -10.48 -1.12 12.48
C LYS A 31 -11.05 -2.43 13.03
N LYS A 32 -11.16 -3.50 12.23
CA LYS A 32 -11.57 -4.83 12.70
C LYS A 32 -10.49 -5.51 13.55
N TYR A 33 -9.23 -5.11 13.39
CA TYR A 33 -8.07 -5.73 14.02
C TYR A 33 -7.56 -4.84 15.17
N THR A 34 -8.25 -4.86 16.31
CA THR A 34 -7.93 -3.97 17.45
C THR A 34 -6.59 -4.28 18.12
N GLU A 35 -6.08 -5.50 17.95
CA GLU A 35 -4.76 -5.94 18.45
C GLU A 35 -3.59 -5.55 17.52
N PHE A 36 -3.85 -4.81 16.43
CA PHE A 36 -2.79 -4.40 15.51
C PHE A 36 -1.73 -3.54 16.24
N PRO A 37 -0.43 -3.79 16.06
CA PRO A 37 0.59 -3.23 16.96
C PRO A 37 1.03 -1.81 16.64
N PHE A 38 0.63 -1.21 15.51
CA PHE A 38 1.06 0.11 15.05
C PHE A 38 0.12 0.67 13.98
N ASP A 39 0.08 1.99 13.84
CA ASP A 39 -0.61 2.64 12.73
C ASP A 39 0.11 2.38 11.40
N LEU A 40 -0.60 2.50 10.28
CA LEU A 40 -0.06 2.33 8.94
C LEU A 40 0.05 3.69 8.25
N VAL A 41 1.21 4.00 7.69
CA VAL A 41 1.40 5.22 6.88
C VAL A 41 1.90 4.83 5.51
N LEU A 42 1.17 5.18 4.45
CA LEU A 42 1.50 4.83 3.07
C LEU A 42 1.78 6.10 2.27
N CYS A 43 2.99 6.25 1.74
CA CYS A 43 3.33 7.26 0.76
C CYS A 43 3.40 6.62 -0.62
N PHE A 44 2.46 6.95 -1.50
CA PHE A 44 2.46 6.48 -2.88
C PHE A 44 3.25 7.45 -3.75
N ARG A 45 4.33 6.96 -4.37
CA ARG A 45 5.27 7.77 -5.14
C ARG A 45 5.22 7.39 -6.61
N CYS A 46 5.17 8.39 -7.48
CA CYS A 46 5.41 8.24 -8.91
C CYS A 46 6.60 9.12 -9.26
N LEU A 47 7.75 8.50 -9.53
CA LEU A 47 9.03 9.19 -9.69
C LEU A 47 9.73 8.72 -10.98
N GLU A 48 10.68 9.49 -11.49
CA GLU A 48 11.54 9.07 -12.60
C GLU A 48 12.39 7.84 -12.21
N LYS A 49 12.61 6.90 -13.13
CA LYS A 49 13.39 5.67 -12.86
C LYS A 49 14.83 5.95 -12.45
N ASP A 50 15.43 7.00 -12.99
CA ASP A 50 16.81 7.41 -12.73
C ASP A 50 17.01 8.05 -11.34
N SER A 51 15.93 8.41 -10.64
CA SER A 51 15.97 8.89 -9.26
C SER A 51 16.56 7.88 -8.26
N GLY A 52 16.63 6.59 -8.64
CA GLY A 52 17.15 5.50 -7.80
C GLY A 52 16.22 5.09 -6.66
N TRP A 53 15.03 5.68 -6.55
CA TRP A 53 14.05 5.34 -5.53
C TRP A 53 13.46 3.94 -5.73
N LYS A 54 13.23 3.26 -4.61
CA LYS A 54 12.60 1.94 -4.54
C LYS A 54 11.63 1.90 -3.37
N SER A 55 10.63 1.03 -3.46
CA SER A 55 9.71 0.77 -2.36
C SER A 55 10.48 0.37 -1.10
N LYS A 56 10.19 1.03 0.01
CA LYS A 56 10.87 0.83 1.30
C LYS A 56 9.86 0.96 2.44
N SER A 57 10.20 0.40 3.60
CA SER A 57 9.40 0.57 4.82
C SER A 57 10.27 0.92 6.01
N ARG A 58 9.71 1.67 6.95
CA ARG A 58 10.37 2.07 8.19
C ARG A 58 9.38 1.97 9.34
N TYR A 59 9.78 1.24 10.38
CA TYR A 59 9.08 1.30 11.65
C TYR A 59 9.66 2.45 12.48
N SER A 60 8.79 3.29 13.02
CA SER A 60 9.16 4.41 13.88
C SER A 60 8.34 4.36 15.16
N LYS A 61 9.03 4.47 16.30
CA LYS A 61 8.42 4.52 17.63
C LYS A 61 9.00 5.70 18.42
N GLU A 62 8.17 6.69 18.67
CA GLU A 62 8.42 7.87 19.49
C GLU A 62 7.22 8.05 20.44
N ASP A 63 7.33 8.92 21.46
CA ASP A 63 6.38 9.00 22.58
C ASP A 63 4.90 9.10 22.16
N ASN A 64 4.61 9.78 21.04
CA ASN A 64 3.25 9.94 20.50
C ASN A 64 3.10 9.39 19.07
N TYR A 65 4.05 8.57 18.60
CA TYR A 65 4.04 8.05 17.23
C TYR A 65 4.51 6.59 17.20
N ASN A 66 3.63 5.68 16.81
CA ASN A 66 3.95 4.26 16.68
C ASN A 66 3.38 3.74 15.36
N ALA A 67 4.19 3.83 14.30
CA ALA A 67 3.73 3.55 12.96
C ALA A 67 4.73 2.75 12.13
N LEU A 68 4.20 1.98 11.20
CA LEU A 68 4.95 1.41 10.09
C LEU A 68 4.66 2.23 8.83
N GLY A 69 5.66 3.00 8.43
CA GLY A 69 5.65 3.78 7.18
C GLY A 69 6.09 2.95 5.99
N PHE A 70 5.45 3.18 4.85
CA PHE A 70 5.77 2.60 3.55
C PHE A 70 5.93 3.71 2.53
N ASP A 71 7.00 3.64 1.73
CA ASP A 71 7.07 4.29 0.44
C ASP A 71 6.76 3.21 -0.61
N ILE A 72 5.70 3.39 -1.38
CA ILE A 72 5.31 2.51 -2.49
C ILE A 72 5.65 3.26 -3.77
N VAL A 73 6.67 2.79 -4.50
CA VAL A 73 7.24 3.52 -5.64
C VAL A 73 6.83 2.85 -6.95
N VAL A 74 6.12 3.60 -7.78
CA VAL A 74 5.96 3.34 -9.21
C VAL A 74 6.70 4.41 -10.01
N TYR A 75 6.84 4.18 -11.32
CA TYR A 75 7.67 5.02 -12.15
C TYR A 75 6.89 5.81 -13.19
N GLU A 76 7.29 7.06 -13.41
CA GLU A 76 6.66 7.96 -14.38
C GLU A 76 6.64 7.36 -15.79
N GLU A 77 7.70 6.69 -16.20
CA GLU A 77 7.86 6.08 -17.52
C GLU A 77 6.82 4.98 -17.80
N ASP A 78 6.35 4.30 -16.75
CA ASP A 78 5.30 3.29 -16.87
C ASP A 78 3.90 3.93 -16.90
N PHE A 79 3.78 5.16 -16.39
CA PHE A 79 2.54 5.92 -16.30
C PHE A 79 2.31 6.87 -17.48
N ILE A 80 3.37 7.37 -18.13
CA ILE A 80 3.30 8.29 -19.28
C ILE A 80 2.42 7.72 -20.41
N PRO A 81 2.57 6.46 -20.84
CA PRO A 81 1.73 5.87 -21.89
C PRO A 81 0.24 5.81 -21.53
N ILE A 82 -0.07 5.74 -20.23
CA ILE A 82 -1.42 5.58 -19.68
C ILE A 82 -1.88 6.81 -18.88
N LYS A 83 -1.32 7.98 -19.18
CA LYS A 83 -1.51 9.24 -18.43
C LYS A 83 -2.98 9.61 -18.17
N LYS A 84 -3.88 9.22 -19.06
CA LYS A 84 -5.33 9.50 -18.98
C LYS A 84 -6.15 8.32 -18.47
N ASP A 85 -5.56 7.14 -18.37
CA ASP A 85 -6.22 5.90 -17.97
C ASP A 85 -5.97 5.65 -16.48
N ILE A 86 -6.92 6.09 -15.65
CA ILE A 86 -6.84 5.92 -14.20
C ILE A 86 -6.92 4.45 -13.78
N ASP A 87 -7.63 3.62 -14.55
CA ASP A 87 -7.80 2.20 -14.24
C ASP A 87 -6.48 1.46 -14.48
N ALA A 88 -5.79 1.75 -15.57
CA ALA A 88 -4.45 1.22 -15.82
C ALA A 88 -3.44 1.69 -14.75
N GLN A 89 -3.50 2.97 -14.34
CA GLN A 89 -2.64 3.49 -13.27
C GLN A 89 -2.92 2.80 -11.93
N ARG A 90 -4.20 2.57 -11.61
CA ARG A 90 -4.65 1.80 -10.44
C ARG A 90 -4.06 0.41 -10.44
N LYS A 91 -4.05 -0.28 -11.58
CA LYS A 91 -3.48 -1.64 -11.69
C LYS A 91 -1.97 -1.67 -11.46
N ILE A 92 -1.22 -0.72 -12.03
CA ILE A 92 0.23 -0.65 -11.80
C ILE A 92 0.54 -0.37 -10.33
N LEU A 93 -0.12 0.64 -9.74
CA LEU A 93 0.07 1.00 -8.34
C LEU A 93 -0.38 -0.12 -7.40
N GLY A 94 -1.53 -0.72 -7.66
CA GLY A 94 -2.10 -1.82 -6.88
C GLY A 94 -1.23 -3.06 -6.87
N LYS A 95 -0.64 -3.42 -8.02
CA LYS A 95 0.30 -4.54 -8.11
C LYS A 95 1.54 -4.32 -7.24
N GLU A 96 2.13 -3.13 -7.29
CA GLU A 96 3.31 -2.80 -6.48
C GLU A 96 2.97 -2.70 -4.99
N PHE A 97 1.83 -2.07 -4.65
CA PHE A 97 1.31 -2.03 -3.28
C PHE A 97 1.11 -3.44 -2.73
N TYR A 98 0.34 -4.29 -3.41
CA TYR A 98 0.07 -5.67 -2.99
C TYR A 98 1.36 -6.44 -2.75
N ARG A 99 2.28 -6.43 -3.73
CA ARG A 99 3.56 -7.15 -3.63
C ARG A 99 4.37 -6.68 -2.42
N TYR A 100 4.63 -5.38 -2.31
CA TYR A 100 5.54 -4.85 -1.31
C TYR A 100 4.95 -4.84 0.10
N PHE A 101 3.67 -4.47 0.23
CA PHE A 101 2.96 -4.44 1.51
C PHE A 101 2.87 -5.84 2.13
N PHE A 102 2.43 -6.84 1.37
CA PHE A 102 2.24 -8.20 1.88
C PHE A 102 3.57 -8.85 2.26
N GLU A 103 4.61 -8.68 1.43
CA GLU A 103 5.96 -9.15 1.74
C GLU A 103 6.48 -8.54 3.05
N THR A 104 6.30 -7.23 3.22
CA THR A 104 6.75 -6.51 4.40
C THR A 104 5.96 -6.92 5.65
N MET A 105 4.64 -7.02 5.57
CA MET A 105 3.80 -7.42 6.71
C MET A 105 4.16 -8.82 7.21
N LYS A 106 4.42 -9.77 6.30
CA LYS A 106 4.95 -11.09 6.66
C LYS A 106 6.32 -11.01 7.34
N LYS A 107 7.24 -10.20 6.82
CA LYS A 107 8.57 -10.00 7.46
C LYS A 107 8.44 -9.41 8.88
N LYS A 108 7.45 -8.56 9.12
CA LYS A 108 7.21 -7.92 10.42
C LYS A 108 6.70 -8.87 11.50
N GLU A 109 6.23 -10.06 11.17
CA GLU A 109 5.89 -11.11 12.15
C GLU A 109 7.07 -11.51 13.04
N ARG A 110 8.31 -11.36 12.55
CA ARG A 110 9.52 -11.61 13.35
C ARG A 110 9.71 -10.54 14.44
N GLN A 111 9.39 -9.29 14.11
CA GLN A 111 9.53 -8.15 15.03
C GLN A 111 8.30 -8.02 15.95
N PHE A 112 7.12 -8.38 15.47
CA PHE A 112 5.84 -8.29 16.17
C PHE A 112 5.11 -9.65 16.08
N PRO A 113 5.35 -10.58 17.03
CA PRO A 113 4.77 -11.92 16.97
C PRO A 113 3.24 -11.97 16.93
N ILE A 114 2.56 -10.95 17.47
CA ILE A 114 1.09 -10.80 17.38
C ILE A 114 0.60 -10.78 15.92
N LEU A 115 1.41 -10.31 14.98
CA LEU A 115 1.07 -10.30 13.56
C LEU A 115 0.90 -11.71 12.99
N LYS A 116 1.49 -12.76 13.57
CA LYS A 116 1.25 -14.14 13.12
C LYS A 116 -0.21 -14.56 13.29
N LYS A 117 -0.88 -14.01 14.31
CA LYS A 117 -2.32 -14.22 14.57
C LYS A 117 -3.18 -13.33 13.66
N ILE A 118 -2.75 -12.09 13.42
CA ILE A 118 -3.51 -11.06 12.71
C ILE A 118 -3.40 -11.19 11.19
N ASN A 119 -2.19 -11.32 10.66
CA ASN A 119 -1.86 -11.26 9.24
C ASN A 119 -2.68 -12.23 8.36
N PRO A 120 -2.93 -13.50 8.74
CA PRO A 120 -3.69 -14.39 7.87
C PRO A 120 -5.07 -13.84 7.48
N ASN A 121 -5.80 -13.26 8.44
CA ASN A 121 -7.12 -12.67 8.18
C ASN A 121 -7.00 -11.25 7.64
N PHE A 122 -6.11 -10.43 8.21
CA PHE A 122 -5.95 -9.04 7.79
C PHE A 122 -5.50 -8.93 6.33
N LEU A 123 -4.49 -9.69 5.93
CA LEU A 123 -3.99 -9.70 4.55
C LEU A 123 -5.02 -10.30 3.59
N TYR A 124 -5.79 -11.30 4.02
CA TYR A 124 -6.91 -11.82 3.23
C TYR A 124 -7.99 -10.76 2.99
N ASP A 125 -8.41 -10.02 4.02
CA ASP A 125 -9.41 -8.95 3.87
C ASP A 125 -8.90 -7.82 2.95
N VAL A 126 -7.63 -7.45 3.08
CA VAL A 126 -6.98 -6.45 2.21
C VAL A 126 -6.94 -6.96 0.77
N GLU A 127 -6.50 -8.20 0.53
CA GLU A 127 -6.44 -8.81 -0.81
C GLU A 127 -7.84 -8.88 -1.44
N LYS A 128 -8.82 -9.34 -0.68
CA LYS A 128 -10.22 -9.40 -1.11
C LYS A 128 -10.72 -8.02 -1.52
N TRP A 129 -10.46 -6.98 -0.71
CA TRP A 129 -10.83 -5.62 -1.05
C TRP A 129 -10.15 -5.13 -2.33
N LEU A 130 -8.85 -5.42 -2.50
CA LEU A 130 -8.10 -5.06 -3.71
C LEU A 130 -8.69 -5.73 -4.96
N LEU A 131 -9.10 -6.99 -4.87
CA LEU A 131 -9.75 -7.74 -5.95
C LEU A 131 -11.12 -7.15 -6.29
N GLU A 132 -11.98 -6.99 -5.28
CA GLU A 132 -13.35 -6.47 -5.44
C GLU A 132 -13.36 -5.05 -6.03
N ASN A 133 -12.36 -4.23 -5.70
CA ASN A 133 -12.22 -2.85 -6.18
C ASN A 133 -11.28 -2.73 -7.39
N LYS A 134 -10.94 -3.84 -8.05
CA LYS A 134 -10.16 -3.88 -9.30
C LYS A 134 -8.78 -3.21 -9.19
N TRP A 135 -8.15 -3.27 -8.03
CA TRP A 135 -6.77 -2.82 -7.82
C TRP A 135 -5.73 -3.81 -8.31
N ILE A 136 -6.05 -5.10 -8.15
CA ILE A 136 -5.27 -6.22 -8.70
C ILE A 136 -6.21 -7.11 -9.50
N ASP A 137 -5.63 -7.96 -10.34
CA ASP A 137 -6.39 -9.02 -11.01
C ASP A 137 -6.33 -10.29 -10.16
N ALA A 138 -7.36 -11.12 -10.26
CA ALA A 138 -7.27 -12.48 -9.74
C ALA A 138 -6.07 -13.15 -10.42
N ILE A 139 -5.22 -13.82 -9.64
CA ILE A 139 -4.16 -14.65 -10.22
C ILE A 139 -4.88 -15.69 -11.07
N SER A 140 -4.82 -15.54 -12.39
CA SER A 140 -5.19 -16.62 -13.29
C SER A 140 -4.15 -17.72 -13.07
N GLU A 141 -4.55 -18.79 -12.39
CA GLU A 141 -3.83 -20.06 -12.49
C GLU A 141 -3.66 -20.34 -13.99
N SER A 142 -2.40 -20.26 -14.43
CA SER A 142 -1.97 -20.59 -15.80
C SER A 142 -1.35 -21.97 -15.78
#